data_AF-A0A3A5MEX2-F1
#
_entry.id   AF-A0A3A5MEX2-F1
#
_cell.length_a   1.000
_cell.length_b   1.000
_cell.length_c   1.000
_cell.angle_alpha   90.00
_cell.angle_beta   90.00
_cell.angle_gamma   90.00
#
_symmetry.space_group_name_H-M   'P 1'
#
loop_
_entity.id
_entity.type
_entity.pdbx_description
1 polymer ?
#
loop_
_entity_poly.entity_id
_entity_poly.type
_entity_poly.pdbx_seq_one_letter_code
_entity_poly.pdbx_strand_id
1 'polypeptide(L)'
;MTNTPTPTRGVSASATGPSLRWRCGASAWLLLLLFGGGALAWLAFGILAAVARRRSWGIIAGVYAVAAIGVQVPEDPAGHIAQGSLYLVALVHGLIINQGWLLLLWGRRENGLTVLGNARGAGQPRPTRRAAVIPTEAEQLLGGRGTSRSDYVDDSAPAPQRRPPRARRRTQKDEPAAPAAPAALIDVNTANQRTLARLTGMDRGLAKDAIAERTKRGGFASLEAFAALSGLQPHEMVRLGSEAFCSPRPRGKRSFGRRVDF
;
A
#
# COMPACT_ATOMS: atom_id res chain seq x y z
N MET A 1 -31.84 27.66 45.10
CA MET A 1 -30.86 27.62 43.99
C MET A 1 -30.87 26.21 43.43
N THR A 2 -31.63 25.97 42.38
CA THR A 2 -31.84 24.66 41.75
C THR A 2 -30.78 24.43 40.68
N ASN A 3 -29.89 23.47 40.90
CA ASN A 3 -28.89 23.03 39.92
C ASN A 3 -29.58 22.21 38.82
N THR A 4 -29.56 22.73 37.59
CA THR A 4 -29.95 21.99 36.39
C THR A 4 -28.76 21.17 35.88
N PRO A 5 -28.90 19.85 35.67
CA PRO A 5 -27.84 19.06 35.07
C PRO A 5 -27.72 19.39 33.58
N THR A 6 -26.50 19.73 33.15
CA THR A 6 -26.14 19.97 31.75
C THR A 6 -26.25 18.66 30.95
N PRO A 7 -26.90 18.64 29.78
CA PRO A 7 -26.92 17.44 28.95
C PRO A 7 -25.53 17.19 28.37
N THR A 8 -24.89 16.10 28.78
CA THR A 8 -23.69 15.57 28.14
C THR A 8 -24.03 15.19 26.71
N ARG A 9 -23.58 16.01 25.76
CA ARG A 9 -23.66 15.77 24.33
C ARG A 9 -22.86 14.50 24.04
N GLY A 10 -23.56 13.39 23.80
CA GLY A 10 -22.94 12.12 23.42
C GLY A 10 -22.07 12.34 22.18
N VAL A 11 -20.77 12.14 22.33
CA VAL A 11 -19.84 12.05 21.21
C VAL A 11 -20.16 10.72 20.53
N SER A 12 -21.04 10.75 19.54
CA SER A 12 -21.25 9.62 18.64
C SER A 12 -19.91 9.33 17.96
N ALA A 13 -19.27 8.24 18.36
CA ALA A 13 -18.07 7.73 17.70
C ALA A 13 -18.36 7.65 16.20
N SER A 14 -17.72 8.50 15.40
CA SER A 14 -17.85 8.49 13.96
C SER A 14 -17.33 7.14 13.47
N ALA A 15 -18.26 6.30 13.01
CA ALA A 15 -17.96 4.98 12.46
C ALA A 15 -16.80 5.10 11.46
N THR A 16 -15.66 4.52 11.82
CA THR A 16 -14.41 4.59 11.04
C THR A 16 -14.48 3.60 9.87
N GLY A 17 -15.55 3.67 9.08
CA GLY A 17 -15.84 2.72 8.01
C GLY A 17 -16.56 3.36 6.83
N PRO A 18 -16.50 2.72 5.64
CA PRO A 18 -17.18 3.21 4.45
C PRO A 18 -18.69 3.31 4.67
N SER A 19 -19.25 4.49 4.44
CA SER A 19 -20.68 4.75 4.56
C SER A 19 -21.49 3.89 3.58
N LEU A 20 -22.74 3.54 3.94
CA LEU A 20 -23.63 2.77 3.07
C LEU A 20 -23.82 3.43 1.70
N ARG A 21 -23.98 4.75 1.66
CA ARG A 21 -24.13 5.52 0.40
C ARG A 21 -22.91 5.35 -0.52
N TRP A 22 -21.71 5.30 0.05
CA TRP A 22 -20.48 5.07 -0.72
C TRP A 22 -20.42 3.65 -1.27
N ARG A 23 -20.78 2.65 -0.45
CA ARG A 23 -20.82 1.24 -0.88
C ARG A 23 -21.83 1.04 -2.01
N CYS A 24 -23.00 1.65 -1.92
CA CYS A 24 -24.01 1.61 -2.98
C CYS A 24 -23.51 2.28 -4.26
N GLY A 25 -22.89 3.47 -4.16
CA GLY A 25 -22.31 4.15 -5.32
C GLY A 25 -21.17 3.36 -5.98
N ALA A 26 -20.29 2.76 -5.18
CA ALA A 26 -19.18 1.94 -5.67
C ALA A 26 -19.63 0.60 -6.27
N SER A 27 -20.79 0.08 -5.83
CA SER A 27 -21.41 -1.16 -6.33
C SER A 27 -22.45 -0.92 -7.44
N ALA A 28 -22.67 0.32 -7.87
CA ALA A 28 -23.70 0.67 -8.86
C ALA A 28 -23.49 -0.04 -10.21
N TRP A 29 -22.27 -0.49 -10.51
CA TRP A 29 -21.97 -1.29 -11.69
C TRP A 29 -22.67 -2.66 -11.70
N LEU A 30 -23.06 -3.21 -10.54
CA LEU A 30 -23.84 -4.44 -10.45
C LEU A 30 -25.25 -4.29 -11.02
N LEU A 31 -25.79 -3.06 -11.08
CA LEU A 31 -27.08 -2.81 -11.72
C LEU A 31 -27.03 -3.07 -13.23
N LEU A 32 -25.87 -2.85 -13.86
CA LEU A 32 -25.66 -3.24 -15.25
C LEU A 32 -25.68 -4.76 -15.42
N LEU A 33 -25.23 -5.49 -14.41
CA LEU A 33 -25.31 -6.94 -14.39
C LEU A 33 -26.77 -7.41 -14.26
N LEU A 34 -27.51 -6.80 -13.34
CA LEU A 34 -28.88 -7.20 -12.98
C LEU A 34 -29.94 -6.81 -14.02
N PHE A 35 -29.81 -5.63 -14.63
CA PHE A 35 -30.83 -5.07 -15.53
C PHE A 35 -30.38 -5.02 -17.00
N GLY A 36 -29.10 -5.22 -17.28
CA GLY A 36 -28.56 -4.97 -18.61
C GLY A 36 -28.92 -6.02 -19.67
N GLY A 37 -29.25 -7.26 -19.28
CA GLY A 37 -29.29 -8.37 -20.22
C GLY A 37 -27.91 -8.64 -20.85
N GLY A 38 -27.74 -9.82 -21.45
CA GLY A 38 -26.43 -10.39 -21.85
C GLY A 38 -25.38 -9.39 -22.32
N ALA A 39 -25.68 -8.54 -23.31
CA ALA A 39 -24.73 -7.58 -23.91
C ALA A 39 -24.16 -6.52 -22.94
N LEU A 40 -24.98 -5.94 -22.07
CA LEU A 40 -24.55 -4.87 -21.16
C LEU A 40 -23.75 -5.41 -19.97
N ALA A 41 -24.00 -6.66 -19.56
CA ALA A 41 -23.18 -7.35 -18.56
C ALA A 41 -21.73 -7.54 -19.06
N TRP A 42 -21.54 -7.84 -20.35
CA TRP A 42 -20.21 -7.95 -20.97
C TRP A 42 -19.43 -6.63 -20.95
N LEU A 43 -20.10 -5.52 -21.28
CA LEU A 43 -19.50 -4.19 -21.24
C LEU A 43 -19.10 -3.79 -19.81
N ALA A 44 -19.93 -4.11 -18.82
CA ALA A 44 -19.62 -3.86 -17.41
C ALA A 44 -18.34 -4.59 -16.96
N PHE A 45 -18.21 -5.87 -17.29
CA PHE A 45 -16.99 -6.64 -16.98
C PHE A 45 -15.75 -6.12 -17.72
N GLY A 46 -15.88 -5.74 -18.99
CA GLY A 46 -14.78 -5.19 -19.79
C GLY A 46 -14.26 -3.86 -19.23
N ILE A 47 -15.17 -2.93 -18.90
CA ILE A 47 -14.82 -1.64 -18.28
C ILE A 47 -14.17 -1.86 -16.91
N LEU A 48 -14.71 -2.78 -16.10
CA LEU A 48 -14.17 -3.06 -14.76
C LEU A 48 -12.77 -3.68 -14.83
N ALA A 49 -12.51 -4.60 -15.77
CA ALA A 49 -11.19 -5.20 -15.98
C ALA A 49 -10.16 -4.14 -16.42
N ALA A 50 -10.54 -3.22 -17.31
CA ALA A 50 -9.68 -2.13 -17.77
C ALA A 50 -9.33 -1.16 -16.62
N VAL A 51 -10.32 -0.76 -15.81
CA VAL A 51 -10.12 0.19 -14.69
C VAL A 51 -9.39 -0.44 -13.50
N ALA A 52 -9.61 -1.73 -13.23
CA ALA A 52 -8.92 -2.44 -12.16
C ALA A 52 -7.45 -2.74 -12.50
N ARG A 53 -7.06 -2.77 -13.78
CA ARG A 53 -5.72 -3.17 -14.28
C ARG A 53 -5.26 -4.54 -13.77
N ARG A 54 -6.19 -5.39 -13.33
CA ARG A 54 -5.89 -6.72 -12.77
C ARG A 54 -6.17 -7.79 -13.82
N ARG A 55 -5.11 -8.34 -14.41
CA ARG A 55 -5.19 -9.31 -15.53
C ARG A 55 -6.05 -10.54 -15.20
N SER A 56 -6.04 -10.99 -13.95
CA SER A 56 -6.85 -12.12 -13.49
C SER A 56 -8.36 -11.90 -13.66
N TRP A 57 -8.85 -10.66 -13.52
CA TRP A 57 -10.29 -10.37 -13.66
C TRP A 57 -10.71 -10.30 -15.12
N GLY A 58 -9.79 -9.90 -16.01
CA GLY A 58 -10.01 -9.94 -17.46
C GLY A 58 -10.06 -11.37 -18.02
N ILE A 59 -9.24 -12.29 -17.48
CA ILE A 59 -9.27 -13.72 -17.88
C ILE A 59 -10.62 -14.35 -17.52
N ILE A 60 -11.10 -14.11 -16.30
CA ILE A 60 -12.40 -14.62 -15.83
C ILE A 60 -13.53 -14.07 -16.72
N ALA A 61 -13.53 -12.76 -16.99
CA ALA A 61 -14.50 -12.15 -17.90
C ALA A 61 -14.46 -12.75 -19.31
N GLY A 62 -13.26 -13.00 -19.84
CA GLY A 62 -13.07 -13.64 -21.15
C GLY A 62 -13.60 -15.08 -21.20
N VAL A 63 -13.34 -15.88 -20.17
CA VAL A 63 -13.85 -17.27 -20.07
C VAL A 63 -15.38 -17.28 -20.06
N TYR A 64 -16.00 -16.42 -19.25
CA TYR A 64 -17.46 -16.30 -19.23
C TYR A 64 -18.01 -15.80 -20.58
N ALA A 65 -17.30 -14.90 -21.27
CA ALA A 65 -17.73 -14.39 -22.58
C ALA A 65 -17.77 -15.47 -23.64
N VAL A 66 -16.72 -16.30 -23.69
CA VAL A 66 -16.66 -17.44 -24.61
C VAL A 66 -17.75 -18.46 -24.27
N ALA A 67 -17.95 -18.77 -22.99
CA ALA A 67 -19.00 -19.69 -22.55
C ALA A 67 -20.41 -19.19 -22.93
N ALA A 68 -20.68 -17.90 -22.79
CA ALA A 68 -21.98 -17.33 -23.14
C ALA A 68 -22.24 -17.28 -24.65
N ILE A 69 -21.21 -17.06 -25.47
CA ILE A 69 -21.33 -17.16 -26.92
C ILE A 69 -21.63 -18.61 -27.34
N GLY A 70 -20.97 -19.59 -26.70
CA GLY A 70 -21.19 -21.01 -26.98
C GLY A 70 -22.57 -21.52 -26.59
N VAL A 71 -23.19 -20.96 -25.55
CA VAL A 71 -24.52 -21.37 -25.05
C VAL A 71 -25.68 -20.73 -25.82
N GLN A 72 -25.45 -19.71 -26.65
CA GLN A 72 -26.51 -19.12 -27.52
C GLN A 72 -26.84 -19.96 -28.77
N VAL A 73 -26.24 -21.13 -28.93
CA VAL A 73 -26.31 -21.94 -30.16
C VAL A 73 -27.47 -22.97 -30.20
N PRO A 74 -28.00 -23.49 -29.06
CA PRO A 74 -29.13 -24.43 -29.10
C PRO A 74 -30.48 -23.78 -28.71
N GLU A 75 -31.50 -23.89 -29.57
CA GLU A 75 -32.91 -23.45 -29.37
C GLU A 75 -33.74 -24.44 -28.51
N ASP A 76 -33.11 -25.47 -27.94
CA ASP A 76 -33.76 -26.45 -27.09
C ASP A 76 -34.00 -25.94 -25.65
N PRO A 77 -35.01 -26.47 -24.93
CA PRO A 77 -35.31 -26.09 -23.54
C PRO A 77 -34.11 -26.25 -22.59
N ALA A 78 -33.18 -27.16 -22.91
CA ALA A 78 -31.94 -27.34 -22.17
C ALA A 78 -30.98 -26.14 -22.33
N GLY A 79 -30.96 -25.50 -23.50
CA GLY A 79 -30.23 -24.26 -23.76
C GLY A 79 -30.65 -23.11 -22.85
N HIS A 80 -31.95 -22.93 -22.63
CA HIS A 80 -32.46 -21.91 -21.70
C HIS A 80 -32.08 -22.18 -20.23
N ILE A 81 -32.10 -23.45 -19.80
CA ILE A 81 -31.66 -23.84 -18.45
C ILE A 81 -30.15 -23.62 -18.28
N ALA A 82 -29.36 -23.98 -19.29
CA ALA A 82 -27.91 -23.75 -19.30
C ALA A 82 -27.58 -22.26 -19.27
N GLN A 83 -28.30 -21.43 -20.04
CA GLN A 83 -28.14 -19.98 -20.07
C GLN A 83 -28.50 -19.34 -18.73
N GLY A 84 -29.61 -19.76 -18.11
CA GLY A 84 -30.00 -19.30 -16.77
C GLY A 84 -28.96 -19.68 -15.71
N SER A 85 -28.44 -20.91 -15.78
CA SER A 85 -27.39 -21.40 -14.87
C SER A 85 -26.09 -20.62 -15.03
N LEU A 86 -25.65 -20.37 -16.27
CA LEU A 86 -24.47 -19.56 -16.57
C LEU A 86 -24.62 -18.13 -16.03
N TYR A 87 -25.81 -17.54 -16.19
CA TYR A 87 -26.12 -16.22 -15.67
C TYR A 87 -26.06 -16.17 -14.14
N LEU A 88 -26.57 -17.20 -13.46
CA LEU A 88 -26.51 -17.31 -12.00
C LEU A 88 -25.07 -17.42 -11.49
N VAL A 89 -24.24 -18.23 -12.17
CA VAL A 89 -22.80 -18.34 -11.88
C VAL A 89 -22.08 -17.01 -12.10
N ALA A 90 -22.42 -16.29 -13.18
CA ALA A 90 -21.87 -14.96 -13.46
C ALA A 90 -22.27 -13.92 -12.39
N LEU A 91 -23.51 -13.99 -11.88
CA LEU A 91 -24.01 -13.13 -10.81
C LEU A 91 -23.26 -13.37 -9.49
N VAL A 92 -23.04 -14.64 -9.14
CA VAL A 92 -22.21 -15.02 -7.98
C VAL A 92 -20.77 -14.50 -8.14
N HIS A 93 -20.18 -14.65 -9.33
CA HIS A 93 -18.84 -14.12 -9.60
C HIS A 93 -18.79 -12.59 -9.53
N GLY A 94 -19.82 -11.89 -10.01
CA GLY A 94 -19.96 -10.44 -9.90
C GLY A 94 -19.94 -9.97 -8.44
N LEU A 95 -20.62 -10.69 -7.55
CA LEU A 95 -20.63 -10.41 -6.11
C LEU A 95 -19.24 -10.60 -5.47
N ILE A 96 -18.53 -11.69 -5.83
CA ILE A 96 -17.16 -11.96 -5.34
C ILE A 96 -16.20 -10.84 -5.81
N ILE A 97 -16.30 -10.43 -7.08
CA ILE A 97 -15.49 -9.35 -7.63
C ILE A 97 -15.82 -8.02 -6.96
N ASN A 98 -17.09 -7.76 -6.64
CA ASN A 98 -17.49 -6.52 -5.97
C ASN A 98 -16.82 -6.35 -4.60
N GLN A 99 -16.65 -7.44 -3.83
CA GLN A 99 -15.92 -7.40 -2.56
C GLN A 99 -14.47 -6.93 -2.76
N GLY A 100 -13.75 -7.53 -3.71
CA GLY A 100 -12.38 -7.13 -4.05
C GLY A 100 -12.29 -5.71 -4.61
N TRP A 101 -13.28 -5.30 -5.40
CA TRP A 101 -13.40 -3.96 -5.97
C TRP A 101 -13.58 -2.89 -4.89
N LEU A 102 -14.45 -3.12 -3.90
CA LEU A 102 -14.66 -2.22 -2.78
C LEU A 102 -13.39 -2.04 -1.95
N LEU A 103 -12.66 -3.12 -1.66
CA LEU A 103 -11.39 -3.07 -0.94
C LEU A 103 -10.33 -2.28 -1.71
N LEU A 104 -10.24 -2.49 -3.03
CA LEU A 104 -9.31 -1.78 -3.90
C LEU A 104 -9.64 -0.28 -3.99
N LEU A 105 -10.93 0.08 -4.16
CA LEU A 105 -11.39 1.47 -4.18
C LEU A 105 -11.16 2.17 -2.84
N TRP A 106 -11.42 1.46 -1.74
CA TRP A 106 -11.20 1.99 -0.39
C TRP A 106 -9.71 2.24 -0.16
N GLY A 107 -8.85 1.28 -0.47
CA GLY A 107 -7.40 1.46 -0.40
C GLY A 107 -6.90 2.59 -1.29
N ARG A 108 -7.45 2.75 -2.51
CA ARG A 108 -7.12 3.90 -3.38
C ARG A 108 -7.53 5.23 -2.73
N ARG A 109 -8.71 5.30 -2.11
CA ARG A 109 -9.20 6.49 -1.42
C ARG A 109 -8.32 6.88 -0.25
N GLU A 110 -7.94 5.92 0.60
CA GLU A 110 -7.04 6.16 1.75
C GLU A 110 -5.66 6.65 1.30
N ASN A 111 -5.17 6.13 0.18
CA ASN A 111 -3.89 6.54 -0.42
C ASN A 111 -3.97 7.82 -1.26
N GLY A 112 -5.12 8.52 -1.28
CA GLY A 112 -5.28 9.74 -2.06
C GLY A 112 -5.21 9.54 -3.58
N LEU A 113 -5.55 8.35 -4.06
CA LEU A 113 -5.57 8.00 -5.48
C LEU A 113 -6.98 8.16 -6.08
N THR A 114 -7.04 8.40 -7.39
CA THR A 114 -8.28 8.36 -8.18
C THR A 114 -8.74 6.92 -8.38
N VAL A 115 -9.97 6.75 -8.89
CA VAL A 115 -10.52 5.43 -9.23
C VAL A 115 -9.65 4.69 -10.24
N LEU A 116 -8.89 5.38 -11.10
CA LEU A 116 -7.95 4.78 -12.05
C LEU A 116 -6.54 4.54 -11.47
N GLY A 117 -6.30 4.92 -10.20
CA GLY A 117 -5.02 4.76 -9.52
C GLY A 117 -4.03 5.91 -9.74
N ASN A 118 -4.47 7.05 -10.28
CA ASN A 118 -3.61 8.24 -10.43
C ASN A 118 -3.60 9.03 -9.13
N ALA A 119 -2.50 9.68 -8.76
CA ALA A 119 -2.48 10.58 -7.61
C ALA A 119 -3.52 11.69 -7.79
N ARG A 120 -4.41 11.87 -6.81
CA ARG A 120 -5.45 12.89 -6.83
C ARG A 120 -4.79 14.22 -6.46
N GLY A 121 -4.21 14.88 -7.46
CA GLY A 121 -3.58 16.20 -7.32
C GLY A 121 -2.09 16.14 -6.98
N ALA A 122 -1.23 15.82 -7.95
CA ALA A 122 0.15 16.31 -7.99
C ALA A 122 0.20 17.79 -8.46
N GLY A 123 -0.73 18.61 -7.98
CA GLY A 123 -1.05 19.94 -8.51
C GLY A 123 -1.10 21.06 -7.49
N GLN A 124 -0.77 20.79 -6.22
CA GLN A 124 -0.36 21.85 -5.32
C GLN A 124 1.06 21.52 -4.86
N PRO A 125 2.08 22.28 -5.31
CA PRO A 125 3.33 22.30 -4.57
C PRO A 125 2.93 22.69 -3.16
N ARG A 126 3.00 21.73 -2.23
CA ARG A 126 3.02 22.00 -0.80
C ARG A 126 3.94 23.20 -0.65
N PRO A 127 3.48 24.36 -0.12
CA PRO A 127 4.36 25.51 -0.01
C PRO A 127 5.58 24.98 0.71
N THR A 128 6.72 24.97 0.01
CA THR A 128 8.01 24.84 0.66
C THR A 128 7.89 25.83 1.78
N ARG A 129 7.90 25.34 3.02
CA ARG A 129 7.84 26.15 4.21
C ARG A 129 8.99 27.12 4.00
N ARG A 130 8.66 28.32 3.50
CA ARG A 130 9.62 29.33 3.07
C ARG A 130 10.48 29.45 4.31
N ALA A 131 11.77 29.11 4.17
CA ALA A 131 12.70 29.06 5.28
C ALA A 131 12.35 30.23 6.19
N ALA A 132 11.89 29.91 7.40
CA ALA A 132 11.27 30.89 8.28
C ALA A 132 12.20 32.09 8.28
N VAL A 133 11.71 33.24 7.80
CA VAL A 133 12.48 34.47 7.80
C VAL A 133 12.89 34.64 9.25
N ILE A 134 14.19 34.51 9.51
CA ILE A 134 14.73 34.58 10.86
C ILE A 134 14.37 35.98 11.36
N PRO A 135 13.62 36.12 12.47
CA PRO A 135 13.27 37.44 12.98
C PRO A 135 14.56 38.20 13.30
N THR A 136 14.61 39.50 12.99
CA THR A 136 15.81 40.35 13.12
C THR A 136 16.42 40.32 14.53
N GLU A 137 15.60 40.08 15.55
CA GLU A 137 16.02 39.87 16.94
C GLU A 137 16.93 38.64 17.11
N ALA A 138 16.64 37.55 16.39
CA ALA A 138 17.47 36.35 16.39
C ALA A 138 18.78 36.54 15.61
N GLU A 139 18.82 37.44 14.62
CA GLU A 139 20.07 37.85 13.97
C GLU A 139 20.98 38.66 14.89
N GLN A 140 20.41 39.54 15.73
CA GLN A 140 21.18 40.33 16.69
C GLN A 140 21.80 39.47 17.80
N LEU A 141 21.12 38.41 18.23
CA LEU A 141 21.65 37.45 19.21
C LEU A 141 22.82 36.63 18.65
N LEU A 142 22.85 36.36 17.34
CA LEU A 142 23.95 35.67 16.65
C LEU A 142 25.19 36.56 16.42
N GLY A 143 25.11 37.85 16.73
CA GLY A 143 26.23 38.80 16.65
C GLY A 143 26.81 39.23 18.01
N GLY A 144 26.31 38.67 19.11
CA GLY A 144 26.79 38.94 20.47
C GLY A 144 28.20 38.40 20.73
N ARG A 145 28.98 39.10 21.57
CA ARG A 145 30.32 38.63 22.00
C ARG A 145 30.22 37.21 22.57
N GLY A 146 30.81 36.25 21.86
CA GLY A 146 30.94 34.85 22.30
C GLY A 146 30.12 33.83 21.51
N THR A 147 29.30 34.25 20.54
CA THR A 147 28.62 33.33 19.61
C THR A 147 28.88 33.81 18.19
N SER A 148 29.82 33.19 17.48
CA SER A 148 29.97 33.46 16.05
C SER A 148 28.97 32.61 15.28
N ARG A 149 28.34 33.18 14.24
CA ARG A 149 27.49 32.43 13.29
C ARG A 149 28.19 31.19 12.73
N SER A 150 29.52 31.25 12.57
CA SER A 150 30.36 30.13 12.12
C SER A 150 30.42 28.94 13.08
N ASP A 151 30.08 29.13 14.37
CA ASP A 151 30.15 28.06 15.38
C ASP A 151 28.89 27.16 15.33
N TYR A 152 27.80 27.68 14.75
CA TYR A 152 26.52 26.98 14.60
C TYR A 152 26.22 26.55 13.15
N VAL A 153 26.92 27.11 12.17
CA VAL A 153 26.80 26.73 10.76
C VAL A 153 27.97 25.81 10.42
N ASP A 154 27.68 24.52 10.27
CA ASP A 154 28.65 23.53 9.78
C ASP A 154 28.89 23.77 8.27
N ASP A 155 29.88 24.59 7.93
CA ASP A 155 30.37 24.79 6.56
C ASP A 155 31.02 23.52 5.96
N SER A 156 31.15 22.43 6.74
CA SER A 156 31.64 21.13 6.27
C SER A 156 30.53 20.19 5.79
N ALA A 157 29.28 20.62 5.75
CA ALA A 157 28.23 19.86 5.09
C ALA A 157 28.48 19.85 3.57
N PRO A 158 28.79 18.69 2.94
CA PRO A 158 28.99 18.66 1.50
C PRO A 158 27.70 19.11 0.81
N ALA A 159 27.83 20.12 -0.05
CA ALA A 159 26.74 20.61 -0.88
C ALA A 159 26.03 19.42 -1.56
N PRO A 160 24.68 19.40 -1.64
CA PRO A 160 23.97 18.36 -2.36
C PRO A 160 24.41 18.42 -3.83
N GLN A 161 25.32 17.54 -4.21
CA GLN A 161 25.75 17.38 -5.59
C GLN A 161 24.50 17.16 -6.44
N ARG A 162 24.24 18.09 -7.36
CA ARG A 162 23.23 17.93 -8.40
C ARG A 162 23.54 16.63 -9.13
N ARG A 163 22.72 15.59 -8.89
CA ARG A 163 22.76 14.36 -9.69
C ARG A 163 22.55 14.74 -11.16
N PRO A 164 23.46 14.37 -12.07
CA PRO A 164 23.16 14.48 -13.50
C PRO A 164 21.99 13.54 -13.84
N PRO A 165 21.20 13.83 -14.88
CA PRO A 165 20.12 12.95 -15.29
C PRO A 165 20.72 11.61 -15.71
N ARG A 166 20.35 10.53 -15.00
CA ARG A 166 20.77 9.15 -15.29
C ARG A 166 20.02 8.64 -16.52
N ALA A 167 20.34 9.20 -17.68
CA ALA A 167 20.19 8.52 -18.96
C ALA A 167 21.37 7.55 -19.10
N ARG A 168 21.26 6.38 -18.47
CA ARG A 168 22.04 5.19 -18.84
C ARG A 168 21.24 3.95 -18.48
N ARG A 169 20.34 3.63 -19.42
CA ARG A 169 19.79 2.30 -19.63
C ARG A 169 20.90 1.41 -20.19
N ARG A 170 20.95 0.15 -19.72
CA ARG A 170 21.68 -1.01 -20.29
C ARG A 170 23.21 -0.94 -20.27
N THR A 171 23.83 -1.72 -19.38
CA THR A 171 24.39 -3.07 -19.65
C THR A 171 25.25 -3.51 -18.46
N GLN A 172 24.78 -4.49 -17.71
CA GLN A 172 25.62 -5.34 -16.86
C GLN A 172 24.87 -6.69 -16.85
N LYS A 173 24.90 -7.40 -17.98
CA LYS A 173 25.91 -8.39 -18.38
C LYS A 173 26.12 -9.41 -17.26
N ASP A 174 25.63 -10.61 -17.56
CA ASP A 174 25.79 -11.83 -16.78
C ASP A 174 27.22 -11.97 -16.27
N GLU A 175 27.35 -12.12 -14.96
CA GLU A 175 28.59 -12.53 -14.31
C GLU A 175 28.32 -13.91 -13.66
N PRO A 176 29.10 -14.95 -14.00
CA PRO A 176 28.82 -16.32 -13.58
C PRO A 176 28.97 -16.52 -12.08
N ALA A 177 28.18 -17.46 -11.57
CA ALA A 177 28.11 -17.86 -10.17
C ALA A 177 29.47 -18.32 -9.62
N ALA A 178 29.94 -17.63 -8.59
CA ALA A 178 30.95 -18.16 -7.66
C ALA A 178 30.25 -19.00 -6.57
N PRO A 179 30.87 -20.10 -6.11
CA PRO A 179 30.22 -21.14 -5.31
C PRO A 179 29.93 -20.74 -3.85
N ALA A 180 28.99 -21.48 -3.28
CA ALA A 180 28.32 -21.28 -2.00
C ALA A 180 29.26 -21.03 -0.81
N ALA A 181 29.15 -19.85 -0.22
CA ALA A 181 29.45 -19.61 1.19
C ALA A 181 28.26 -20.10 2.04
N PRO A 182 28.47 -20.57 3.29
CA PRO A 182 27.39 -21.07 4.15
C PRO A 182 26.30 -20.00 4.28
N ALA A 183 25.05 -20.42 4.14
CA ALA A 183 23.88 -19.55 4.15
C ALA A 183 23.84 -18.70 5.44
N ALA A 184 24.39 -17.50 5.36
CA ALA A 184 24.32 -16.54 6.45
C ALA A 184 22.84 -16.22 6.63
N LEU A 185 22.28 -16.61 7.78
CA LEU A 185 20.89 -16.30 8.13
C LEU A 185 20.66 -14.80 7.94
N ILE A 186 19.57 -14.47 7.26
CA ILE A 186 19.23 -13.11 6.88
C ILE A 186 18.57 -12.41 8.07
N ASP A 187 19.13 -11.30 8.53
CA ASP A 187 18.47 -10.48 9.57
C ASP A 187 17.35 -9.64 8.96
N VAL A 188 16.11 -9.92 9.37
CA VAL A 188 14.92 -9.22 8.90
C VAL A 188 14.96 -7.71 9.21
N ASN A 189 15.57 -7.32 10.32
CA ASN A 189 15.59 -5.93 10.76
C ASN A 189 16.59 -5.05 10.00
N THR A 190 17.62 -5.65 9.41
CA THR A 190 18.69 -4.92 8.68
C THR A 190 18.72 -5.21 7.19
N ALA A 191 18.13 -6.33 6.74
CA ALA A 191 18.15 -6.73 5.35
C ALA A 191 17.51 -5.70 4.40
N ASN A 192 18.03 -5.66 3.18
CA ASN A 192 17.49 -4.86 2.09
C ASN A 192 16.35 -5.59 1.36
N GLN A 193 15.57 -4.86 0.55
CA GLN A 193 14.40 -5.41 -0.15
C GLN A 193 14.73 -6.61 -1.03
N ARG A 194 15.86 -6.58 -1.73
CA ARG A 194 16.25 -7.65 -2.65
C ARG A 194 16.66 -8.92 -1.91
N THR A 195 17.27 -8.78 -0.74
CA THR A 195 17.64 -9.91 0.14
C THR A 195 16.39 -10.50 0.78
N LEU A 196 15.48 -9.65 1.27
CA LEU A 196 14.20 -10.06 1.83
C LEU A 196 13.32 -10.82 0.81
N ALA A 197 13.28 -10.36 -0.44
CA ALA A 197 12.52 -11.01 -1.52
C ALA A 197 13.11 -12.35 -2.01
N ARG A 198 14.20 -12.84 -1.41
CA ARG A 198 14.76 -14.18 -1.68
C ARG A 198 14.33 -15.21 -0.64
N LEU A 199 13.71 -14.77 0.46
CA LEU A 199 13.24 -15.64 1.52
C LEU A 199 12.03 -16.45 1.06
N THR A 200 11.86 -17.64 1.64
CA THR A 200 10.68 -18.49 1.38
C THR A 200 9.38 -17.72 1.65
N GLY A 201 8.45 -17.76 0.68
CA GLY A 201 7.14 -17.08 0.76
C GLY A 201 7.18 -15.56 0.57
N MET A 202 8.36 -14.97 0.33
CA MET A 202 8.51 -13.51 0.16
C MET A 202 8.64 -13.10 -1.30
N ASP A 203 7.69 -12.30 -1.78
CA ASP A 203 7.81 -11.62 -3.06
C ASP A 203 8.38 -10.20 -2.93
N ARG A 204 8.63 -9.53 -4.07
CA ARG A 204 9.17 -8.16 -4.07
C ARG A 204 8.22 -7.11 -3.48
N GLY A 205 6.92 -7.35 -3.55
CA GLY A 205 5.87 -6.48 -3.01
C GLY A 205 5.81 -6.59 -1.49
N LEU A 206 5.67 -7.80 -0.97
CA LEU A 206 5.72 -8.15 0.45
C LEU A 206 7.02 -7.68 1.09
N ALA A 207 8.17 -7.87 0.42
CA ALA A 207 9.45 -7.36 0.92
C ALA A 207 9.48 -5.82 1.04
N LYS A 208 8.80 -5.11 0.12
CA LYS A 208 8.68 -3.65 0.18
C LYS A 208 7.77 -3.21 1.33
N ASP A 209 6.63 -3.87 1.48
CA ASP A 209 5.64 -3.56 2.50
C ASP A 209 6.18 -3.87 3.90
N ALA A 210 6.93 -4.98 4.04
CA ALA A 210 7.64 -5.33 5.26
C ALA A 210 8.68 -4.27 5.65
N ILE A 211 9.42 -3.68 4.70
CA ILE A 211 10.36 -2.57 5.00
C ILE A 211 9.62 -1.30 5.42
N ALA A 212 8.48 -1.00 4.79
CA ALA A 212 7.67 0.15 5.16
C ALA A 212 7.15 0.02 6.60
N GLU A 213 6.59 -1.13 6.95
CA GLU A 213 6.12 -1.42 8.31
C GLU A 213 7.27 -1.53 9.32
N ARG A 214 8.41 -2.10 8.94
CA ARG A 214 9.63 -2.09 9.76
C ARG A 214 10.03 -0.67 10.14
N THR A 215 10.04 0.24 9.16
CA THR A 215 10.40 1.64 9.36
C THR A 215 9.40 2.36 10.26
N LYS A 216 8.10 2.08 10.08
CA LYS A 216 7.01 2.65 10.88
C LYS A 216 7.05 2.19 12.34
N ARG A 217 7.38 0.92 12.60
CA ARG A 217 7.41 0.31 13.94
C ARG A 217 8.76 0.41 14.65
N GLY A 218 9.81 0.82 13.93
CA GLY A 218 11.18 0.82 14.45
C GLY A 218 11.80 -0.58 14.58
N GLY A 219 11.34 -1.54 13.77
CA GLY A 219 11.81 -2.93 13.79
C GLY A 219 10.78 -3.96 14.26
N PHE A 220 11.01 -5.22 13.90
CA PHE A 220 10.27 -6.39 14.38
C PHE A 220 10.82 -6.87 15.72
N ALA A 221 9.94 -7.42 16.57
CA ALA A 221 10.32 -7.98 17.87
C ALA A 221 10.67 -9.47 17.81
N SER A 222 10.17 -10.19 16.80
CA SER A 222 10.42 -11.61 16.58
C SER A 222 10.21 -11.95 15.10
N LEU A 223 10.70 -13.13 14.68
CA LEU A 223 10.42 -13.68 13.36
C LEU A 223 8.92 -13.93 13.13
N GLU A 224 8.20 -14.35 14.17
CA GLU A 224 6.76 -14.58 14.12
C GLU A 224 5.98 -13.28 13.86
N ALA A 225 6.39 -12.17 14.48
CA ALA A 225 5.78 -10.86 14.23
C ALA A 225 6.01 -10.39 12.79
N PHE A 226 7.14 -10.75 12.18
CA PHE A 226 7.40 -10.51 10.76
C PHE A 226 6.56 -11.43 9.86
N ALA A 227 6.50 -12.72 10.15
CA ALA A 227 5.73 -13.69 9.37
C ALA A 227 4.23 -13.36 9.36
N ALA A 228 3.67 -13.00 10.53
CA ALA A 228 2.27 -12.60 10.66
C ALA A 228 1.95 -11.33 9.86
N LEU A 229 2.88 -10.37 9.81
CA LEU A 229 2.68 -9.14 9.05
C LEU A 229 2.78 -9.38 7.53
N SER A 230 3.73 -10.19 7.12
CA SER A 230 3.94 -10.54 5.70
C SER A 230 2.89 -11.53 5.17
N GLY A 231 1.96 -11.99 6.01
CA GLY A 231 0.90 -12.92 5.63
C GLY A 231 1.39 -14.33 5.34
N LEU A 232 2.54 -14.73 5.89
CA LEU A 232 3.11 -16.06 5.71
C LEU A 232 2.28 -17.10 6.44
N GLN A 233 2.05 -18.25 5.81
CA GLN A 233 1.35 -19.37 6.42
C GLN A 233 2.23 -20.05 7.49
N PRO A 234 1.64 -20.77 8.47
CA PRO A 234 2.42 -21.41 9.55
C PRO A 234 3.55 -22.32 9.05
N HIS A 235 3.33 -23.04 7.94
CA HIS A 235 4.36 -23.90 7.36
C HIS A 235 5.50 -23.12 6.68
N GLU A 236 5.23 -21.91 6.16
CA GLU A 236 6.23 -21.02 5.58
C GLU A 236 7.08 -20.37 6.66
N MET A 237 6.47 -20.03 7.81
CA MET A 237 7.17 -19.51 8.99
C MET A 237 8.21 -20.51 9.52
N VAL A 238 7.86 -21.80 9.58
CA VAL A 238 8.81 -22.84 10.03
C VAL A 238 10.03 -22.93 9.10
N ARG A 239 9.82 -22.84 7.78
CA ARG A 239 10.91 -22.81 6.79
C ARG A 239 11.75 -21.54 6.90
N LEU A 240 11.11 -20.40 7.10
CA LEU A 240 11.76 -19.12 7.29
C LEU A 240 12.74 -19.13 8.47
N GLY A 241 12.44 -19.87 9.54
CA GLY A 241 13.32 -20.01 10.71
C GLY A 241 14.71 -20.60 10.39
N SER A 242 14.87 -21.31 9.27
CA SER A 242 16.17 -21.82 8.81
C SER A 242 16.95 -20.83 7.95
N GLU A 243 16.29 -19.78 7.45
CA GLU A 243 16.85 -18.82 6.48
C GLU A 243 17.04 -17.42 7.08
N ALA A 244 16.29 -17.07 8.13
CA ALA A 244 16.25 -15.72 8.68
C ALA A 244 16.26 -15.72 10.21
N PHE A 245 16.77 -14.62 10.78
CA PHE A 245 16.68 -14.34 12.21
C PHE A 245 16.22 -12.90 12.46
N CYS A 246 15.82 -12.60 13.69
CA CYS A 246 15.38 -11.26 14.09
C CYS A 246 16.33 -10.72 15.17
N SER A 247 17.12 -9.71 14.83
CA SER A 247 17.93 -8.99 15.82
C SER A 247 17.04 -8.10 16.72
N PRO A 248 17.44 -7.83 17.97
CA PRO A 248 16.68 -6.95 18.86
C PRO A 248 16.47 -5.57 18.23
N ARG A 249 15.33 -4.92 18.53
CA ARG A 249 15.02 -3.58 18.00
C ARG A 249 16.20 -2.62 18.21
N PRO A 250 16.60 -1.84 17.17
CA PRO A 250 17.61 -0.82 17.34
C PRO A 250 17.15 0.17 18.42
N ARG A 251 17.85 0.21 19.55
CA ARG A 251 17.55 1.17 20.62
C ARG A 251 17.77 2.57 20.05
N GLY A 252 16.75 3.41 20.12
CA GLY A 252 16.87 4.83 19.74
C GLY A 252 18.03 5.47 20.50
N LYS A 253 18.74 6.42 19.88
CA LYS A 253 19.81 7.16 20.53
C LYS A 253 19.27 7.76 21.82
N ARG A 254 19.80 7.34 22.98
CA ARG A 254 19.52 7.98 24.26
C ARG A 254 20.13 9.38 24.21
N SER A 255 19.31 10.42 24.09
CA SER A 255 19.78 11.78 24.36
C SER A 255 19.79 11.96 25.87
N PHE A 256 20.97 11.89 26.48
CA PHE A 256 21.16 12.39 27.84
C PHE A 256 21.04 13.91 27.78
N GLY A 257 19.82 14.43 28.01
CA GLY A 257 19.61 15.85 28.24
C GLY A 257 20.27 16.23 29.56
N ARG A 258 21.30 17.07 29.51
CA ARG A 258 21.93 17.69 30.69
C ARG A 258 20.89 18.60 31.33
N ARG A 259 20.29 18.20 32.46
CA ARG A 259 19.62 19.16 33.34
C ARG A 259 20.72 20.03 33.94
N VAL A 260 20.74 21.29 33.53
CA VAL A 260 21.47 22.34 34.23
C VAL A 260 20.41 23.02 35.08
N ASP A 261 20.41 22.70 36.37
CA ASP A 261 19.64 23.47 37.35
C ASP A 261 20.41 24.79 37.54
N PHE A 262 19.71 25.92 37.37
CA PHE A 262 20.19 27.27 37.66
C PHE A 262 19.55 27.76 38.95
#